data_AF-A0A1D1UW70-F1
#
_entry.id   AF-A0A1D1UW70-F1
#
_cell.length_a   1.000
_cell.length_b   1.000
_cell.length_c   1.000
_cell.angle_alpha   90.00
_cell.angle_beta   90.00
_cell.angle_gamma   90.00
#
_symmetry.space_group_name_H-M   'P 1'
#
loop_
_entity.id
_entity.type
_entity.pdbx_description
1 polymer ?
#
loop_
_entity_poly.entity_id
_entity_poly.type
_entity_poly.pdbx_seq_one_letter_code
_entity_poly.pdbx_strand_id
1 'polypeptide(L)'
;MASPKLKTAAEAHAQLTMEAAAHAVEEMKWSERKSAEMYGVNRRTLSNRLNDRHTGSRGRQPKIPPHEEEALADFLPTNCAAAIVEMNIRLGLKYKAFNNQHFRRFLK
;
A
#
# COMPACT_ATOMS: atom_id res chain seq x y z
N MET A 1 13.04 22.31 -14.15
CA MET A 1 12.87 21.05 -13.39
C MET A 1 11.42 21.01 -12.92
N ALA A 2 10.62 20.05 -13.36
CA ALA A 2 9.21 19.96 -12.95
C ALA A 2 9.13 19.35 -11.54
N SER A 3 8.39 19.98 -10.64
CA SER A 3 8.14 19.47 -9.29
C SER A 3 7.40 18.12 -9.35
N PRO A 4 7.73 17.15 -8.49
CA PRO A 4 6.98 15.90 -8.41
C PRO A 4 5.54 16.20 -7.99
N LYS A 5 4.58 15.81 -8.84
CA LYS A 5 3.15 15.92 -8.49
C LYS A 5 2.87 14.91 -7.38
N LEU A 6 2.52 15.42 -6.20
CA LEU A 6 2.05 14.60 -5.10
C LEU A 6 0.76 13.89 -5.52
N LYS A 7 0.69 12.57 -5.32
CA LYS A 7 -0.53 11.80 -5.55
C LYS A 7 -1.53 12.15 -4.45
N THR A 8 -2.79 12.31 -4.84
CA THR A 8 -3.88 12.45 -3.89
C THR A 8 -4.10 11.13 -3.13
N ALA A 9 -4.70 11.20 -1.95
CA ALA A 9 -5.03 9.99 -1.17
C ALA A 9 -5.92 9.01 -1.95
N ALA A 10 -6.81 9.53 -2.80
CA ALA A 10 -7.67 8.71 -3.66
C ALA A 10 -6.87 7.96 -4.74
N GLU A 11 -5.88 8.61 -5.37
CA GLU A 11 -4.99 7.98 -6.35
C GLU A 11 -4.10 6.92 -5.70
N ALA A 12 -3.58 7.19 -4.50
CA ALA A 12 -2.78 6.22 -3.75
C ALA A 12 -3.63 4.99 -3.37
N HIS A 13 -4.85 5.21 -2.86
CA HIS A 13 -5.77 4.13 -2.53
C HIS A 13 -6.11 3.28 -3.76
N ALA A 14 -6.51 3.91 -4.87
CA ALA A 14 -6.84 3.19 -6.11
C ALA A 14 -5.68 2.34 -6.62
N GLN A 15 -4.45 2.84 -6.49
CA GLN A 15 -3.26 2.10 -6.89
C GLN A 15 -3.02 0.88 -5.97
N LEU A 16 -3.11 1.06 -4.65
CA LEU A 16 -2.95 -0.04 -3.68
C LEU A 16 -4.02 -1.13 -3.88
N THR A 17 -5.26 -0.73 -4.16
CA THR A 17 -6.35 -1.68 -4.44
C THR A 17 -6.07 -2.49 -5.71
N MET A 18 -5.54 -1.86 -6.77
CA MET A 18 -5.14 -2.56 -8.00
C MET A 18 -3.97 -3.53 -7.77
N GLU A 19 -3.00 -3.14 -6.96
CA GLU A 19 -1.85 -3.99 -6.61
C GLU A 19 -2.25 -5.18 -5.75
N ALA A 20 -3.15 -5.00 -4.78
CA ALA A 20 -3.72 -6.10 -4.00
C ALA A 20 -4.50 -7.09 -4.87
N ALA A 21 -5.26 -6.58 -5.84
CA ALA A 21 -5.99 -7.42 -6.80
C ALA A 21 -5.05 -8.23 -7.70
N ALA A 22 -3.95 -7.64 -8.18
CA ALA A 22 -2.95 -8.34 -8.97
C ALA A 22 -2.24 -9.43 -8.15
N HIS A 23 -1.81 -9.10 -6.93
CA HIS A 23 -1.17 -10.04 -6.01
C HIS A 23 -2.07 -11.24 -5.70
N ALA A 24 -3.38 -11.05 -5.51
CA ALA A 24 -4.29 -12.16 -5.27
C ALA A 24 -4.40 -13.13 -6.47
N VAL A 25 -4.23 -12.65 -7.70
CA VAL A 25 -4.19 -13.51 -8.89
C VAL A 25 -2.86 -14.27 -8.97
N GLU A 26 -1.74 -13.58 -8.76
CA GLU A 26 -0.39 -14.15 -8.90
C GLU A 26 -0.03 -15.12 -7.77
N GLU A 27 -0.23 -14.70 -6.52
CA GLU A 27 0.23 -15.39 -5.31
C GLU A 27 -0.86 -16.26 -4.68
N MET A 28 -2.10 -15.77 -4.61
CA MET A 28 -3.21 -16.54 -4.03
C MET A 28 -3.93 -17.43 -5.05
N LYS A 29 -3.49 -17.41 -6.32
CA LYS A 29 -4.05 -18.19 -7.45
C LYS A 29 -5.56 -17.99 -7.64
N TRP A 30 -6.07 -16.81 -7.32
CA TRP A 30 -7.46 -16.48 -7.59
C TRP A 30 -7.69 -16.23 -9.08
N SER A 31 -8.92 -16.48 -9.55
CA SER A 31 -9.29 -16.05 -10.90
C SER A 31 -9.34 -14.52 -10.96
N GLU A 32 -9.01 -13.94 -12.13
CA GLU A 32 -9.11 -12.49 -12.35
C GLU A 32 -10.51 -11.96 -12.00
N ARG A 33 -11.56 -12.74 -12.31
CA ARG A 33 -12.95 -12.38 -12.01
C ARG A 33 -13.18 -12.26 -10.51
N LYS A 34 -12.76 -13.27 -9.74
CA LYS A 34 -12.89 -13.28 -8.27
C LYS A 34 -12.11 -12.13 -7.64
N SER A 35 -10.88 -11.91 -8.11
CA SER A 35 -10.04 -10.83 -7.59
C SER A 35 -10.64 -9.45 -7.90
N ALA A 36 -11.07 -9.23 -9.14
CA ALA A 36 -11.69 -7.97 -9.55
C ALA A 36 -12.94 -7.63 -8.73
N GLU A 37 -13.79 -8.63 -8.48
CA GLU A 37 -15.00 -8.47 -7.67
C GLU A 37 -14.67 -8.18 -6.21
N MET A 38 -13.73 -8.92 -5.61
CA MET A 38 -13.38 -8.74 -4.20
C MET A 38 -12.75 -7.37 -3.90
N TYR A 39 -11.91 -6.87 -4.81
CA TYR A 39 -11.23 -5.59 -4.63
C TYR A 39 -11.95 -4.42 -5.32
N GLY A 40 -13.12 -4.65 -5.93
CA GLY A 40 -13.90 -3.59 -6.58
C GLY A 40 -13.18 -2.93 -7.76
N VAL A 41 -12.27 -3.65 -8.43
CA VAL A 41 -11.51 -3.13 -9.58
C VAL A 41 -12.09 -3.62 -10.89
N ASN A 42 -11.97 -2.84 -11.95
CA ASN A 42 -12.41 -3.28 -13.28
C ASN A 42 -11.55 -4.47 -13.74
N ARG A 43 -12.19 -5.61 -14.06
CA ARG A 43 -11.51 -6.82 -14.52
C ARG A 43 -10.61 -6.58 -15.74
N ARG A 44 -11.03 -5.73 -16.68
CA ARG A 44 -10.24 -5.43 -17.88
C ARG A 44 -8.99 -4.62 -17.54
N THR A 45 -9.09 -3.70 -16.59
CA THR A 45 -7.94 -2.94 -16.08
C THR A 45 -6.96 -3.86 -15.34
N LEU A 46 -7.48 -4.77 -14.50
CA LEU A 46 -6.67 -5.78 -13.83
C LEU A 46 -5.96 -6.71 -14.83
N SER A 47 -6.67 -7.23 -15.83
CA SER A 47 -6.09 -8.08 -16.86
C SER A 47 -5.03 -7.33 -17.69
N ASN A 48 -5.25 -6.06 -18.04
CA ASN A 48 -4.24 -5.24 -18.70
C ASN A 48 -2.98 -5.02 -17.84
N ARG A 49 -3.15 -4.94 -16.50
CA ARG A 49 -2.06 -4.79 -15.55
C ARG A 49 -1.24 -6.08 -15.45
N LEU A 50 -1.89 -7.24 -15.38
CA LEU A 50 -1.25 -8.56 -15.31
C LEU A 50 -0.53 -8.94 -16.61
N ASN A 51 -1.09 -8.55 -17.76
CA ASN A 51 -0.49 -8.82 -19.07
C ASN A 51 0.57 -7.77 -19.48
N ASP A 52 1.08 -6.96 -18.54
CA ASP A 52 2.06 -5.89 -18.75
C ASP A 52 1.73 -4.93 -19.92
N ARG A 53 0.45 -4.81 -20.32
CA ARG A 53 0.01 -3.89 -21.40
C ARG A 53 0.07 -2.41 -21.01
N HIS A 54 0.50 -2.12 -19.79
CA HIS A 54 0.93 -0.79 -19.35
C HIS A 54 2.34 -0.87 -18.77
N THR A 55 3.35 -0.87 -19.64
CA THR A 55 4.76 -0.54 -19.34
C THR A 55 4.96 0.96 -19.03
N GLY A 56 3.94 1.63 -18.48
CA GLY A 56 4.16 2.85 -17.73
C GLY A 56 4.89 2.42 -16.46
N SER A 57 6.17 2.80 -16.37
CA SER A 57 7.15 2.34 -15.37
C SER A 57 6.49 1.84 -14.08
N ARG A 58 6.79 0.59 -13.71
CA ARG A 58 6.64 0.16 -12.31
C ARG A 58 7.38 1.21 -11.51
N GLY A 59 6.62 2.14 -10.91
CA GLY A 59 7.14 3.37 -10.37
C GLY A 59 8.32 3.00 -9.51
N ARG A 60 9.51 3.45 -9.91
CA ARG A 60 10.72 3.35 -9.10
C ARG A 60 10.27 3.64 -7.68
N GLN A 61 10.49 2.72 -6.73
CA GLN A 61 10.25 3.01 -5.31
C GLN A 61 10.78 4.43 -5.09
N PRO A 62 9.94 5.39 -4.68
CA PRO A 62 10.45 6.69 -4.32
C PRO A 62 11.45 6.41 -3.21
N LYS A 63 12.74 6.53 -3.52
CA LYS A 63 13.75 6.70 -2.47
C LYS A 63 13.40 8.05 -1.91
N ILE A 64 12.63 8.04 -0.82
CA ILE A 64 12.39 9.23 -0.03
C ILE A 64 13.80 9.77 0.26
N PRO A 65 14.11 11.02 -0.11
CA PRO A 65 15.39 11.61 0.24
C PRO A 65 15.61 11.45 1.75
N PRO A 66 16.82 11.14 2.24
CA PRO A 66 17.04 10.84 3.67
C PRO A 66 16.51 11.93 4.63
N HIS A 67 16.52 13.20 4.20
CA HIS A 67 15.99 14.32 4.97
C HIS A 67 14.45 14.35 5.07
N GLU A 68 13.75 13.78 4.09
CA GLU A 68 12.29 13.62 4.13
C GLU A 68 11.89 12.38 4.95
N GLU A 69 12.73 11.33 5.03
CA GLU A 69 12.51 10.19 5.94
C GLU A 69 12.64 10.61 7.41
N GLU A 70 13.65 11.43 7.74
CA GLU A 70 13.80 11.99 9.08
C GLU A 70 12.63 12.90 9.46
N ALA A 71 12.18 13.74 8.52
CA ALA A 71 10.98 14.55 8.72
C ALA A 71 9.72 13.68 8.89
N LEU A 72 9.53 12.62 8.09
CA LEU A 72 8.42 11.69 8.25
C LEU A 72 8.46 10.93 9.59
N ALA A 73 9.65 10.63 10.10
CA ALA A 73 9.83 10.03 11.42
C ALA A 73 9.43 10.99 12.56
N ASP A 74 9.63 12.29 12.38
CA ASP A 74 9.18 13.34 13.29
C ASP A 74 7.68 13.66 13.14
N PHE A 75 7.12 13.49 11.93
CA PHE A 75 5.70 13.68 11.62
C PHE A 75 4.82 12.46 11.88
N LEU A 76 5.40 11.28 12.07
CA LEU A 76 4.68 10.12 12.61
C LEU A 76 4.49 10.39 14.10
N PRO A 77 3.30 10.86 14.54
CA PRO A 77 3.11 11.09 15.95
C PRO A 77 3.35 9.76 16.65
N THR A 78 4.06 9.80 17.76
CA THR A 78 4.12 8.75 18.79
C THR A 78 2.74 8.13 19.10
N ASN A 79 1.64 8.78 18.69
CA ASN A 79 0.25 8.30 18.72
C ASN A 79 -0.15 7.26 17.65
N CYS A 80 0.60 7.08 16.54
CA CYS A 80 0.26 6.05 15.54
C CYS A 80 0.32 4.65 16.15
N ALA A 81 1.30 4.39 17.02
CA ALA A 81 1.37 3.12 17.75
C ALA A 81 0.15 2.90 18.65
N ALA A 82 -0.29 3.94 19.37
CA ALA A 82 -1.46 3.87 20.23
C ALA A 82 -2.75 3.65 19.42
N ALA A 83 -2.93 4.37 18.31
CA ALA A 83 -4.08 4.21 17.42
C ALA A 83 -4.14 2.80 16.80
N ILE A 84 -2.99 2.23 16.42
CA ILE A 84 -2.92 0.87 15.86
C ILE A 84 -3.23 -0.18 16.94
N VAL A 85 -2.71 -0.01 18.16
CA VAL A 85 -3.05 -0.88 19.29
C VAL A 85 -4.55 -0.82 19.60
N GLU A 86 -5.14 0.38 19.60
CA GLU A 86 -6.57 0.56 19.83
C GLU A 86 -7.42 -0.09 18.72
N MET A 87 -7.04 0.07 17.45
CA MET A 87 -7.68 -0.63 16.34
C MET A 87 -7.56 -2.16 16.47
N ASN A 88 -6.40 -2.68 16.84
CA ASN A 88 -6.19 -4.13 17.01
C ASN A 88 -7.08 -4.69 18.14
N ILE A 89 -7.31 -3.92 19.20
CA ILE A 89 -8.25 -4.27 20.27
C ILE A 89 -9.69 -4.29 19.75
N ARG A 90 -10.12 -3.24 19.04
CA ARG A 90 -11.48 -3.14 18.49
C ARG A 90 -11.78 -4.24 17.46
N LEU A 91 -10.78 -4.65 16.69
CA LEU A 91 -10.89 -5.72 15.68
C LEU A 91 -10.70 -7.13 16.25
N GLY A 92 -10.46 -7.27 17.57
CA GLY A 92 -10.31 -8.57 18.22
C GLY A 92 -9.08 -9.36 17.77
N LEU A 93 -8.05 -8.69 17.24
CA LEU A 93 -6.86 -9.36 16.72
C LEU A 93 -6.06 -10.01 17.86
N LYS A 94 -5.54 -11.21 17.59
CA LYS A 94 -4.78 -12.02 18.57
C LYS A 94 -3.50 -11.32 19.06
N TYR A 95 -2.93 -10.44 18.24
CA TYR A 95 -1.73 -9.67 18.56
C TYR A 95 -2.07 -8.19 18.70
N LYS A 96 -2.25 -7.76 19.96
CA LYS A 96 -2.69 -6.40 20.30
C LYS A 96 -1.54 -5.38 20.36
N ALA A 97 -0.31 -5.86 20.53
CA ALA A 97 0.87 -5.01 20.64
C ALA A 97 1.42 -4.60 19.27
N PHE A 98 1.74 -3.31 19.12
CA PHE A 98 2.40 -2.77 17.94
C PHE A 98 3.91 -3.00 18.03
N ASN A 99 4.47 -3.77 17.08
CA ASN A 99 5.92 -3.99 17.01
C ASN A 99 6.58 -2.84 16.23
N ASN A 100 7.05 -1.85 16.98
CA ASN A 100 7.74 -0.68 16.45
C ASN A 100 9.02 -1.06 15.67
N GLN A 101 9.72 -2.13 16.05
CA GLN A 101 10.91 -2.59 15.32
C GLN A 101 10.55 -3.10 13.91
N HIS A 102 9.43 -3.81 13.79
CA HIS A 102 9.00 -4.33 12.49
C HIS A 102 8.49 -3.20 11.58
N PHE A 103 7.77 -2.24 12.16
CA PHE A 103 7.30 -1.05 11.45
C PHE A 103 8.46 -0.18 10.95
N ARG A 104 9.48 0.05 11.78
CA ARG A 104 10.70 0.78 11.39
C ARG A 104 11.49 0.08 10.29
N ARG A 105 11.45 -1.26 10.20
CA ARG A 105 12.05 -2.01 9.08
C ARG A 105 11.25 -1.89 7.79
N PHE A 106 9.93 -1.69 7.88
CA PHE A 106 9.06 -1.46 6.73
C PHE A 106 9.22 -0.05 6.14
N LEU A 107 9.64 0.92 6.96
CA LEU A 107 9.89 2.30 6.54
C LEU A 107 11.28 2.52 5.90
N LYS A 108 12.18 1.53 5.92
CA LYS A 108 13.50 1.57 5.26
C LYS A 108 13.45 0.81 3.94
#